data_AF-A0A2E0VZ11-F1
#
_entry.id   AF-A0A2E0VZ11-F1
#
_cell.length_a   1.000
_cell.length_b   1.000
_cell.length_c   1.000
_cell.angle_alpha   90.00
_cell.angle_beta   90.00
_cell.angle_gamma   90.00
#
_symmetry.space_group_name_H-M   'P 1'
#
loop_
_entity.id
_entity.type
_entity.pdbx_description
1 polymer ?
#
loop_
_entity_poly.entity_id
_entity_poly.type
_entity_poly.pdbx_seq_one_letter_code
_entity_poly.pdbx_strand_id
1 'polypeptide(L)'
;MLTFYDKNGKPIAYLDDDNESIFLYNGSPVAWLSDDTVYSYSGKVLGWFQDGWIRDLNGNCVFFSDNASGGPAKPAKQAKPARGAKSARPAKGARHARPAKSAKSVSWSILSNDSFFK
;
A
#
# COMPACT_ATOMS: atom_id res chain seq x y z
N MET A 1 3.66 8.35 10.74
CA MET A 1 4.17 7.48 9.67
C MET A 1 3.94 5.98 9.91
N LEU A 2 3.49 5.24 8.88
CA LEU A 2 3.31 3.77 8.91
C LEU A 2 4.15 3.12 7.80
N THR A 3 4.91 2.05 8.10
CA THR A 3 5.71 1.35 7.08
C THR A 3 4.93 0.17 6.49
N PHE A 4 5.02 0.01 5.17
CA PHE A 4 4.49 -1.13 4.44
C PHE A 4 5.63 -2.05 3.99
N TYR A 5 5.46 -3.34 4.25
CA TYR A 5 6.39 -4.42 3.95
C TYR A 5 5.76 -5.39 2.95
N ASP A 6 6.56 -5.90 2.02
CA ASP A 6 6.13 -6.94 1.08
C ASP A 6 6.08 -8.34 1.73
N LYS A 7 5.64 -9.35 0.97
CA LYS A 7 5.59 -10.76 1.36
C LYS A 7 6.93 -11.38 1.78
N ASN A 8 8.05 -10.71 1.53
CA ASN A 8 9.40 -11.11 1.93
C ASN A 8 9.91 -10.32 3.14
N GLY A 9 9.08 -9.43 3.70
CA GLY A 9 9.43 -8.57 4.83
C GLY A 9 10.29 -7.39 4.44
N LYS A 10 10.41 -7.08 3.14
CA LYS A 10 11.16 -5.93 2.64
C LYS A 10 10.31 -4.67 2.78
N PRO A 11 10.79 -3.61 3.45
CA PRO A 11 10.14 -2.31 3.45
C PRO A 11 10.07 -1.77 2.02
N ILE A 12 8.86 -1.52 1.51
CA ILE A 12 8.64 -1.11 0.12
C ILE A 12 8.11 0.32 0.03
N ALA A 13 7.21 0.69 0.92
CA ALA A 13 6.56 1.99 0.94
C ALA A 13 6.25 2.42 2.38
N TYR A 14 5.82 3.67 2.55
CA TYR A 14 5.30 4.17 3.82
C TYR A 14 4.14 5.14 3.58
N LEU A 15 3.19 5.16 4.52
CA LEU A 15 2.19 6.21 4.65
C LEU A 15 2.84 7.40 5.32
N ASP A 16 2.80 8.54 4.65
CA ASP A 16 3.41 9.78 5.10
C ASP A 16 2.72 10.39 6.32
N ASP A 17 3.30 11.42 6.90
CA ASP A 17 2.78 12.07 8.11
C ASP A 17 1.48 12.85 7.87
N ASP A 18 1.10 13.09 6.61
CA ASP A 18 -0.23 13.60 6.25
C ASP A 18 -1.33 12.54 6.36
N ASN A 19 -0.98 11.28 6.70
CA ASN A 19 -1.86 10.12 6.78
C ASN A 19 -2.64 9.82 5.49
N GLU A 20 -2.17 10.33 4.36
CA GLU A 20 -2.81 10.17 3.07
C GLU A 20 -1.82 9.68 2.01
N SER A 21 -0.69 10.35 1.85
CA SER A 21 0.25 10.08 0.76
C SER A 21 1.07 8.82 1.02
N ILE A 22 1.18 7.95 0.02
CA ILE A 22 2.02 6.75 0.08
C ILE A 22 3.26 6.98 -0.79
N PHE A 23 4.42 6.86 -0.17
CA PHE A 23 5.72 7.06 -0.82
C PHE A 23 6.55 5.79 -0.81
N LEU A 24 7.33 5.61 -1.87
CA LEU A 24 8.48 4.70 -1.86
C LEU A 24 9.64 5.33 -1.09
N TYR A 25 10.57 4.49 -0.63
CA TYR A 25 11.75 4.95 0.11
C TYR A 25 12.73 5.80 -0.72
N ASN A 26 12.65 5.75 -2.05
CA ASN A 26 13.39 6.66 -2.93
C ASN A 26 12.79 8.08 -2.99
N GLY A 27 11.67 8.34 -2.31
CA GLY A 27 10.99 9.64 -2.29
C GLY A 27 9.92 9.82 -3.37
N SER A 28 9.64 8.79 -4.18
CA SER A 28 8.59 8.83 -5.19
C SER A 28 7.19 8.67 -4.57
N PRO A 29 6.25 9.60 -4.81
CA PRO A 29 4.85 9.42 -4.46
C PRO A 29 4.21 8.42 -5.43
N VAL A 30 3.54 7.39 -4.92
CA VAL A 30 3.01 6.28 -5.75
C VAL A 30 1.51 6.07 -5.61
N ALA A 31 0.93 6.41 -4.46
CA ALA A 31 -0.49 6.27 -4.20
C ALA A 31 -0.92 7.26 -3.11
N TRP A 32 -2.22 7.34 -2.88
CA TRP A 32 -2.80 8.06 -1.75
C TRP A 32 -3.99 7.27 -1.17
N LEU A 33 -4.24 7.48 0.12
CA LEU A 33 -5.23 6.78 0.92
C LEU A 33 -6.42 7.68 1.22
N SER A 34 -7.64 7.20 0.97
CA SER A 34 -8.88 7.86 1.41
C SER A 34 -9.97 6.84 1.64
N ASP A 35 -10.65 6.94 2.79
CA ASP A 35 -11.74 6.04 3.19
C ASP A 35 -11.36 4.56 3.01
N ASP A 36 -10.21 4.18 3.57
CA ASP A 36 -9.59 2.85 3.45
C ASP A 36 -9.30 2.40 2.02
N THR A 37 -9.36 3.30 1.03
CA THR A 37 -9.14 2.97 -0.37
C THR A 37 -7.79 3.50 -0.81
N VAL A 38 -6.98 2.62 -1.39
CA VAL A 38 -5.68 2.97 -1.96
C VAL A 38 -5.89 3.34 -3.42
N TYR A 39 -5.56 4.57 -3.77
CA TYR A 39 -5.73 5.13 -5.10
C TYR A 39 -4.39 5.42 -5.76
N SER A 40 -4.31 5.19 -7.07
CA SER A 40 -3.28 5.81 -7.89
C SER A 40 -3.53 7.31 -8.02
N TYR A 41 -2.52 8.07 -8.45
CA TYR A 41 -2.70 9.49 -8.78
C TYR A 41 -3.61 9.73 -9.99
N SER A 42 -3.83 8.73 -10.86
CA SER A 42 -4.84 8.81 -11.93
C SER A 42 -6.28 8.68 -11.43
N GLY A 43 -6.50 8.33 -10.16
CA GLY A 43 -7.83 8.14 -9.58
C GLY A 43 -8.36 6.70 -9.64
N LYS A 44 -7.56 5.75 -10.14
CA LYS A 44 -7.87 4.31 -10.15
C LYS A 44 -7.77 3.73 -8.75
N VAL A 45 -8.70 2.85 -8.38
CA VAL A 45 -8.61 2.04 -7.17
C VAL A 45 -7.58 0.93 -7.37
N LEU A 46 -6.55 0.91 -6.53
CA LEU A 46 -5.53 -0.15 -6.51
C LEU A 46 -5.91 -1.25 -5.52
N GLY A 47 -6.59 -0.87 -4.43
CA GLY A 47 -6.86 -1.78 -3.33
C GLY A 47 -7.45 -1.10 -2.11
N TRP A 48 -7.33 -1.78 -0.97
CA TRP A 48 -7.88 -1.32 0.30
C TRP A 48 -6.87 -1.43 1.43
N PHE A 49 -6.91 -0.49 2.36
CA PHE A 49 -6.15 -0.55 3.62
C PHE A 49 -7.07 -1.03 4.74
N GLN A 50 -6.86 -2.25 5.23
CA GLN A 50 -7.75 -2.90 6.20
C GLN A 50 -6.96 -3.77 7.17
N ASP A 51 -7.25 -3.65 8.46
CA ASP A 51 -6.61 -4.43 9.53
C ASP A 51 -5.07 -4.38 9.50
N GLY A 52 -4.52 -3.23 9.08
CA GLY A 52 -3.07 -3.01 8.91
C GLY A 52 -2.46 -3.58 7.62
N TRP A 53 -3.28 -4.11 6.71
CA TRP A 53 -2.86 -4.63 5.39
C TRP A 53 -3.28 -3.72 4.26
N ILE A 54 -2.42 -3.56 3.25
CA ILE A 54 -2.87 -3.18 1.90
C ILE A 54 -3.27 -4.48 1.18
N ARG A 55 -4.49 -4.51 0.65
CA ARG A 55 -5.07 -5.63 -0.09
C ARG A 55 -5.34 -5.25 -1.53
N ASP A 56 -5.14 -6.17 -2.47
CA ASP A 56 -5.50 -5.97 -3.88
C ASP A 56 -7.01 -6.07 -4.09
N LEU A 57 -7.49 -5.81 -5.31
CA LEU A 57 -8.91 -5.86 -5.67
C LEU A 57 -9.57 -7.24 -5.49
N ASN A 58 -8.78 -8.31 -5.34
CA ASN A 58 -9.26 -9.66 -5.08
C ASN A 58 -9.27 -9.99 -3.57
N GLY A 59 -8.91 -9.03 -2.71
CA GLY A 59 -8.88 -9.18 -1.26
C GLY A 59 -7.62 -9.85 -0.72
N ASN A 60 -6.63 -10.17 -1.57
CA ASN A 60 -5.36 -10.77 -1.16
C ASN A 60 -4.43 -9.73 -0.55
N CYS A 61 -3.61 -10.15 0.42
CA CYS A 61 -2.65 -9.28 1.09
C CYS A 61 -1.49 -8.91 0.17
N VAL A 62 -1.31 -7.62 -0.11
CA VAL A 62 -0.20 -7.09 -0.91
C VAL A 62 0.93 -6.65 0.00
N PHE A 63 0.64 -5.79 0.98
CA PHE A 63 1.63 -5.31 1.95
C PHE A 63 1.08 -5.38 3.36
N PHE A 64 1.96 -5.59 4.32
CA PHE A 64 1.62 -5.55 5.74
C PHE A 64 2.32 -4.40 6.44
N SER A 65 1.73 -3.93 7.54
CA SER A 65 2.36 -2.99 8.45
C SER A 65 2.53 -3.58 9.84
N ASP A 66 3.09 -2.81 10.77
CA ASP A 66 3.38 -3.30 12.12
C ASP A 66 2.12 -3.75 12.89
N ASN A 67 0.97 -3.11 12.63
CA ASN A 67 -0.31 -3.45 13.27
C ASN A 67 -1.15 -4.47 12.48
N ALA A 68 -0.59 -5.08 11.42
CA ALA A 68 -1.30 -5.99 10.54
C ALA A 68 -1.78 -7.27 11.26
N SER A 69 -3.06 -7.61 11.12
CA SER A 69 -3.73 -8.78 11.73
C SER A 69 -4.71 -9.46 10.76
N GLY A 70 -5.07 -10.73 10.98
CA GLY A 70 -6.07 -11.45 10.17
C GLY A 70 -5.67 -11.71 8.70
N GLY A 71 -4.38 -11.82 8.41
CA GLY A 71 -3.83 -12.13 7.08
C GLY A 71 -2.88 -13.34 7.11
N PRO A 72 -2.11 -13.59 6.03
CA PRO A 72 -1.11 -14.65 6.02
C PRO A 72 -0.04 -14.47 7.10
N ALA A 73 0.73 -15.53 7.35
CA ALA A 73 1.91 -15.46 8.22
C ALA A 73 2.86 -14.36 7.74
N LYS A 74 3.22 -13.46 8.65
CA LYS A 74 4.12 -12.32 8.37
C LYS A 74 5.57 -12.80 8.38
N PRO A 75 6.36 -12.49 7.34
CA PRO A 75 7.79 -12.78 7.34
C PRO A 75 8.53 -11.90 8.35
N ALA A 76 9.78 -12.27 8.66
CA ALA A 76 10.68 -11.41 9.42
C ALA A 76 10.92 -10.08 8.67
N LYS A 77 10.87 -8.97 9.40
CA LYS A 77 11.07 -7.63 8.83
C LYS A 77 12.55 -7.39 8.56
N GLN A 78 12.86 -6.96 7.35
CA GLN A 78 14.20 -6.51 6.98
C GLN A 78 14.45 -5.07 7.48
N ALA A 79 15.72 -4.66 7.50
CA ALA A 79 16.12 -3.32 7.90
C ALA A 79 15.47 -2.24 7.01
N LYS A 80 14.97 -1.17 7.63
CA LYS A 80 14.40 -0.02 6.91
C LYS A 80 15.52 0.74 6.19
N PRO A 81 15.42 0.98 4.87
CA PRO A 81 16.41 1.80 4.18
C PRO A 81 16.27 3.28 4.59
N ALA A 82 17.33 4.06 4.33
CA ALA A 82 17.25 5.50 4.44
C ALA A 82 16.18 6.05 3.47
N ARG A 83 15.51 7.13 3.88
CA ARG A 83 14.50 7.80 3.05
C ARG A 83 15.17 8.84 2.16
N GLY A 84 14.94 8.73 0.86
CA GLY A 84 15.30 9.77 -0.11
C GLY A 84 14.45 11.03 0.04
N ALA A 85 14.89 12.13 -0.57
CA ALA A 85 14.14 13.37 -0.61
C ALA A 85 12.81 13.17 -1.37
N LYS A 86 11.70 13.65 -0.79
CA LYS A 86 10.38 13.50 -1.38
C LYS A 86 10.26 14.36 -2.64
N SER A 87 9.83 13.72 -3.73
CA SER A 87 9.45 14.43 -4.96
C SER A 87 8.08 15.09 -4.81
N ALA A 88 7.80 16.06 -5.68
CA ALA A 88 6.48 16.70 -5.73
C ALA A 88 5.38 15.68 -6.02
N ARG A 89 4.25 15.80 -5.31
CA ARG A 89 3.08 14.94 -5.51
C ARG A 89 2.38 15.32 -6.82
N PRO A 90 2.01 14.34 -7.66
CA PRO A 90 1.14 14.61 -8.80
C PRO A 90 -0.22 15.15 -8.37
N ALA A 91 -0.91 15.84 -9.27
CA ALA A 91 -2.32 16.17 -9.08
C ALA A 91 -3.15 14.87 -8.99
N LYS A 92 -4.14 14.83 -8.10
CA LYS A 92 -5.05 13.70 -7.97
C LYS A 92 -6.12 13.79 -9.06
N GLY A 93 -6.15 12.82 -9.97
CA GLY A 93 -7.21 12.67 -10.96
C GLY A 93 -8.59 12.43 -10.32
N ALA A 94 -9.65 12.56 -11.12
CA ALA A 94 -11.00 12.26 -10.66
C ALA A 94 -11.10 10.81 -10.18
N ARG A 95 -11.74 10.58 -9.02
CA ARG A 95 -11.89 9.23 -8.47
C ARG A 95 -12.76 8.39 -9.40
N HIS A 96 -12.22 7.27 -9.87
CA HIS A 96 -12.99 6.29 -10.61
C HIS A 96 -14.02 5.62 -9.69
N ALA A 97 -15.07 5.05 -10.28
CA ALA A 97 -16.06 4.25 -9.55
C ALA A 97 -15.36 3.12 -8.78
N ARG A 98 -15.69 2.97 -7.48
CA ARG A 98 -15.14 1.91 -6.65
C ARG A 98 -15.78 0.58 -7.05
N PRO A 99 -14.99 -0.48 -7.34
CA PRO A 99 -15.55 -1.81 -7.50
C PRO A 99 -16.11 -2.31 -6.16
N ALA A 100 -16.98 -3.31 -6.23
CA ALA A 100 -17.41 -4.04 -5.04
C ALA A 100 -16.18 -4.64 -4.33
N LYS A 101 -16.14 -4.52 -2.99
CA LYS A 101 -15.03 -5.07 -2.20
C LYS A 101 -15.13 -6.59 -2.14
N SER A 102 -14.08 -7.27 -2.60
CA SER A 102 -13.93 -8.72 -2.46
C SER A 102 -13.76 -9.11 -0.99
N ALA A 103 -14.10 -10.35 -0.64
CA ALA A 103 -13.90 -10.88 0.71
C ALA A 103 -12.40 -10.88 1.08
N LYS A 104 -12.10 -10.69 2.38
CA LYS A 104 -10.71 -10.72 2.86
C LYS A 104 -10.13 -12.14 2.73
N SER A 105 -9.03 -12.25 1.98
CA SER A 105 -8.27 -13.49 1.82
C SER A 105 -7.12 -13.56 2.83
N VAL A 106 -6.69 -14.78 3.16
CA VAL A 106 -5.49 -15.06 3.98
C VAL A 106 -4.28 -15.44 3.12
N SER A 107 -4.33 -15.17 1.81
CA SER A 107 -3.23 -15.41 0.87
C SER A 107 -2.48 -14.12 0.52
N TRP A 108 -1.19 -14.28 0.20
CA TRP A 108 -0.39 -13.21 -0.39
C TRP A 108 -0.80 -12.97 -1.85
N SER A 109 -0.85 -11.71 -2.25
CA SER A 109 -1.02 -11.31 -3.64
C SER A 109 0.27 -11.54 -4.44
N ILE A 110 0.12 -11.90 -5.71
CA ILE A 110 1.24 -11.90 -6.67
C ILE A 110 1.79 -10.49 -6.90
N LEU A 111 0.99 -9.46 -6.63
CA LEU A 111 1.34 -8.05 -6.76
C LEU A 111 2.13 -7.51 -5.56
N SER A 112 2.53 -8.35 -4.60
CA SER A 112 3.34 -7.94 -3.45
C SER A 112 4.78 -7.56 -3.86
N ASN A 113 4.91 -6.46 -4.60
CA ASN A 113 6.12 -5.79 -5.08
C ASN A 113 5.71 -4.42 -5.67
N ASP A 114 6.65 -3.71 -6.31
CA ASP A 114 6.42 -2.37 -6.86
C ASP A 114 5.36 -2.30 -7.98
N SER A 115 5.07 -3.41 -8.66
CA SER A 115 4.04 -3.47 -9.70
C SER A 115 2.63 -3.18 -9.21
N PHE A 116 2.36 -3.30 -7.90
CA PHE A 116 1.06 -2.94 -7.33
C PHE A 116 0.66 -1.47 -7.62
N PHE A 117 1.65 -0.58 -7.72
CA PHE A 117 1.41 0.85 -7.94
C PHE A 117 1.33 1.25 -9.43
N LYS A 118 1.45 0.29 -10.36
CA LYS A 118 1.45 0.54 -11.80
C LYS A 118 0.05 0.44 -12.43
#